data_AF-A0A1N7KQM8-F1
#
_entry.id   AF-A0A1N7KQM8-F1
#
_cell.length_a   1.000
_cell.length_b   1.000
_cell.length_c   1.000
_cell.angle_alpha   90.00
_cell.angle_beta   90.00
_cell.angle_gamma   90.00
#
_symmetry.space_group_name_H-M   'P 1'
#
loop_
_entity.id
_entity.type
_entity.pdbx_description
1 polymer ?
#
loop_
_entity_poly.entity_id
_entity_poly.type
_entity_poly.pdbx_seq_one_letter_code
_entity_poly.pdbx_strand_id
1 'polypeptide(L)'
;MLKVHVWPPHGGMVGHTSLSFGADYISFWPQDVAGKKDLKIKRTHPGHFMAALQEDIRAEGGRQPITVVINNVNRTELAKHIANLIANKPSYQLARNNCSNIVAECLEVACGIGPSFKPSAHDYGKLGKVLGRGIWTPNEVLRYANELARDSRTLA
;
A
#
# COMPACT_ATOMS: atom_id res chain seq x y z
N MET A 1 -14.28 10.01 0.69
CA MET A 1 -12.99 10.31 1.34
C MET A 1 -12.27 8.99 1.51
N LEU A 2 -11.12 8.89 0.88
CA LEU A 2 -10.19 7.77 0.98
C LEU A 2 -9.03 8.22 1.87
N LYS A 3 -8.63 7.40 2.82
CA LYS A 3 -7.45 7.64 3.67
C LYS A 3 -6.39 6.62 3.30
N VAL A 4 -5.19 7.08 3.01
CA VAL A 4 -4.00 6.25 2.77
C VAL A 4 -3.12 6.33 3.99
N HIS A 5 -2.82 5.20 4.59
CA HIS A 5 -1.98 5.07 5.77
C HIS A 5 -0.61 4.53 5.36
N VAL A 6 0.45 5.24 5.71
CA VAL A 6 1.81 4.89 5.32
C VAL A 6 2.71 4.83 6.55
N TRP A 7 3.39 3.71 6.72
CA TRP A 7 4.51 3.53 7.62
C TRP A 7 5.79 3.52 6.80
N PRO A 8 6.59 4.60 6.84
CA PRO A 8 7.88 4.61 6.18
C PRO A 8 8.82 3.52 6.74
N PRO A 9 9.80 3.06 5.95
CA PRO A 9 10.84 2.15 6.42
C PRO A 9 11.51 2.68 7.70
N HIS A 10 11.75 1.79 8.67
CA HIS A 10 12.34 2.16 9.96
C HIS A 10 13.07 0.99 10.61
N GLY A 11 14.29 1.19 11.13
CA GLY A 11 14.98 0.19 11.96
C GLY A 11 15.19 -1.18 11.29
N GLY A 12 15.29 -1.23 9.96
CA GLY A 12 15.39 -2.46 9.17
C GLY A 12 14.05 -3.08 8.76
N MET A 13 12.92 -2.46 9.11
CA MET A 13 11.60 -2.78 8.59
C MET A 13 11.42 -2.08 7.24
N VAL A 14 10.84 -2.79 6.26
CA VAL A 14 10.55 -2.25 4.92
C VAL A 14 9.41 -1.24 4.90
N GLY A 15 8.70 -1.09 6.02
CA GLY A 15 7.51 -0.26 6.14
C GLY A 15 6.28 -0.96 5.58
N HIS A 16 5.16 -0.24 5.64
CA HIS A 16 3.86 -0.80 5.29
C HIS A 16 2.91 0.28 4.78
N THR A 17 1.89 -0.14 4.05
CA THR A 17 0.84 0.72 3.55
C THR A 17 -0.52 0.04 3.62
N SER A 18 -1.53 0.84 3.96
CA SER A 18 -2.91 0.41 3.94
C SER A 18 -3.82 1.57 3.55
N LEU A 19 -5.10 1.30 3.30
CA LEU A 19 -6.09 2.32 3.03
C LEU A 19 -7.39 2.05 3.78
N SER A 20 -8.16 3.11 4.03
CA SER A 20 -9.52 3.02 4.53
C SER A 20 -10.46 3.95 3.78
N PHE A 21 -11.70 3.51 3.54
CA PHE A 21 -12.76 4.33 2.97
C PHE A 21 -14.11 3.84 3.49
N GLY A 22 -14.93 4.75 4.03
CA GLY A 22 -16.16 4.34 4.71
C GLY A 22 -15.85 3.44 5.91
N ALA A 23 -16.46 2.26 5.95
CA ALA A 23 -16.20 1.21 6.95
C ALA A 23 -15.14 0.19 6.50
N ASP A 24 -14.70 0.27 5.25
CA ASP A 24 -13.79 -0.70 4.67
C ASP A 24 -12.33 -0.34 4.97
N TYR A 25 -11.55 -1.39 5.24
CA TYR A 25 -10.13 -1.30 5.54
C TYR A 25 -9.36 -2.33 4.74
N ILE A 26 -8.32 -1.89 4.02
CA ILE A 26 -7.51 -2.74 3.15
C ILE A 26 -6.05 -2.62 3.56
N SER A 27 -5.54 -3.72 4.09
CA SER A 27 -4.14 -3.91 4.43
C SER A 27 -3.76 -5.32 4.01
N PHE A 28 -2.67 -5.46 3.26
CA PHE A 28 -2.27 -6.74 2.68
C PHE A 28 -0.91 -7.18 3.20
N TRP A 29 -0.88 -8.34 3.85
CA TRP A 29 0.29 -8.94 4.46
C TRP A 29 0.53 -10.35 3.93
N PRO A 30 1.74 -10.88 4.08
CA PRO A 30 1.98 -12.31 3.97
C PRO A 30 1.45 -13.04 5.22
N GLN A 31 0.68 -14.12 5.00
CA GLN A 31 -0.05 -14.84 6.04
C GLN A 31 0.84 -15.39 7.17
N ASP A 32 2.02 -15.93 6.86
CA ASP A 32 2.87 -16.64 7.84
C ASP A 32 3.98 -15.78 8.47
N VAL A 33 4.14 -14.54 8.01
CA VAL A 33 5.23 -13.64 8.42
C VAL A 33 4.77 -12.21 8.69
N ALA A 34 3.47 -11.97 8.87
CA ALA A 34 2.96 -10.71 9.39
C ALA A 34 3.72 -10.35 10.69
N GLY A 35 4.45 -9.24 10.68
CA GLY A 35 5.31 -8.80 11.80
C GLY A 35 6.67 -9.51 11.95
N LYS A 36 7.08 -10.42 11.05
CA LYS A 36 8.42 -11.04 11.08
C LYS A 36 9.38 -10.36 10.11
N LYS A 37 10.60 -10.11 10.59
CA LYS A 37 11.64 -9.27 9.98
C LYS A 37 12.26 -9.81 8.66
N ASP A 38 11.96 -11.06 8.28
CA ASP A 38 12.65 -11.77 7.19
C ASP A 38 11.71 -12.19 6.04
N LEU A 39 11.26 -11.21 5.27
CA LEU A 39 10.69 -11.48 3.95
C LEU A 39 11.81 -11.62 2.93
N LYS A 40 12.10 -12.86 2.50
CA LYS A 40 12.99 -13.10 1.37
C LYS A 40 12.33 -12.54 0.11
N ILE A 41 12.94 -11.51 -0.47
CA ILE A 41 12.48 -10.70 -1.61
C ILE A 41 11.77 -11.49 -2.73
N LYS A 42 12.32 -12.65 -3.12
CA LYS A 42 11.84 -13.44 -4.27
C LYS A 42 10.86 -14.55 -3.89
N ARG A 43 10.60 -14.79 -2.61
CA ARG A 43 9.75 -15.89 -2.16
C ARG A 43 8.29 -15.45 -2.18
N THR A 44 7.44 -16.32 -2.70
CA THR A 44 5.99 -16.16 -2.68
C THR A 44 5.45 -16.71 -1.36
N HIS A 45 4.56 -15.96 -0.73
CA HIS A 45 3.86 -16.34 0.50
C HIS A 45 2.35 -16.29 0.27
N PRO A 46 1.53 -17.04 1.01
CA PRO A 46 0.09 -16.84 0.98
C PRO A 46 -0.24 -15.40 1.39
N GLY A 47 -1.13 -14.74 0.65
CA GLY A 47 -1.61 -13.40 0.99
C GLY A 47 -2.69 -13.42 2.08
N HIS A 48 -2.75 -12.35 2.86
CA HIS A 48 -3.76 -12.13 3.89
C HIS A 48 -4.18 -10.66 3.95
N PHE A 49 -5.49 -10.42 4.02
CA PHE A 49 -6.04 -9.09 4.25
C PHE A 49 -6.36 -8.91 5.73
N MET A 50 -5.80 -7.88 6.34
CA MET A 50 -6.06 -7.55 7.75
C MET A 50 -7.42 -6.88 7.89
N ALA A 51 -8.03 -7.03 9.07
CA ALA A 51 -9.38 -6.54 9.30
C ALA A 51 -9.43 -5.10 9.82
N ALA A 52 -8.35 -4.60 10.46
CA ALA A 52 -8.37 -3.29 11.11
C ALA A 52 -7.02 -2.58 11.19
N LEU A 53 -7.08 -1.24 11.14
CA LEU A 53 -5.93 -0.34 11.30
C LEU A 53 -5.12 -0.60 12.58
N GLN A 54 -5.80 -0.95 13.67
CA GLN A 54 -5.14 -1.20 14.94
C GLN A 54 -4.19 -2.41 14.89
N GLU A 55 -4.47 -3.38 14.01
CA GLU A 55 -3.63 -4.55 13.84
C GLU A 55 -2.33 -4.19 13.11
N ASP A 56 -2.40 -3.35 12.09
CA ASP A 56 -1.22 -2.79 11.40
C ASP A 56 -0.37 -1.96 12.37
N ILE A 57 -0.99 -1.07 13.18
CA ILE A 57 -0.26 -0.27 14.17
C ILE A 57 0.52 -1.18 15.12
N ARG A 58 -0.12 -2.25 15.61
CA ARG A 58 0.54 -3.22 16.49
C ARG A 58 1.67 -3.96 15.78
N ALA A 59 1.47 -4.40 14.54
CA ALA A 59 2.49 -5.09 13.73
C ALA A 59 3.71 -4.19 13.43
N GLU A 60 3.49 -2.89 13.28
CA GLU A 60 4.51 -1.86 13.08
C GLU A 60 5.15 -1.36 14.39
N GLY A 61 4.98 -2.10 15.49
CA GLY A 61 5.60 -1.80 16.78
C GLY A 61 4.96 -0.62 17.51
N GLY A 62 3.69 -0.34 17.27
CA GLY A 62 2.94 0.75 17.88
C GLY A 62 3.12 2.11 17.19
N ARG A 63 3.88 2.17 16.09
CA ARG A 63 4.09 3.41 15.33
C ARG A 63 2.80 3.85 14.65
N GLN A 64 2.54 5.15 14.70
CA GLN A 64 1.42 5.75 13.97
C GLN A 64 1.77 5.96 12.50
N PRO A 65 0.83 5.72 11.55
CA PRO A 65 1.07 5.99 10.14
C PRO A 65 1.00 7.48 9.83
N ILE A 66 1.71 7.89 8.78
CA ILE A 66 1.40 9.10 8.06
C ILE A 66 0.10 8.85 7.29
N THR A 67 -0.93 9.65 7.54
CA THR A 67 -2.23 9.49 6.86
C THR A 67 -2.46 10.62 5.86
N VAL A 68 -2.65 10.27 4.59
CA VAL A 68 -3.03 11.21 3.53
C VAL A 68 -4.51 11.03 3.22
N VAL A 69 -5.23 12.15 3.14
CA VAL A 69 -6.65 12.16 2.83
C VAL A 69 -6.85 12.60 1.39
N ILE A 70 -7.58 11.79 0.62
CA ILE A 70 -7.92 12.05 -0.78
C ILE A 70 -9.44 12.18 -0.89
N ASN A 71 -9.88 13.29 -1.48
CA ASN A 71 -11.29 13.62 -1.67
C ASN A 71 -11.73 13.22 -3.09
N ASN A 72 -13.04 13.26 -3.35
CA ASN A 72 -13.60 13.08 -4.70
C ASN A 72 -13.18 11.78 -5.43
N VAL A 73 -13.09 10.68 -4.69
CA VAL A 73 -12.79 9.35 -5.25
C VAL A 73 -14.04 8.62 -5.75
N ASN A 74 -13.88 7.81 -6.80
CA ASN A 74 -14.88 6.87 -7.28
C ASN A 74 -14.95 5.63 -6.35
N ARG A 75 -15.80 5.73 -5.33
CA ARG A 75 -15.98 4.66 -4.33
C ARG A 75 -16.55 3.37 -4.93
N THR A 76 -17.39 3.49 -5.96
CA THR A 76 -18.05 2.33 -6.58
C THR A 76 -17.04 1.46 -7.30
N GLU A 77 -16.16 2.06 -8.10
CA GLU A 77 -15.11 1.32 -8.80
C GLU A 77 -14.05 0.77 -7.83
N LEU A 78 -13.70 1.54 -6.80
CA LEU A 78 -12.81 1.07 -5.73
C LEU A 78 -13.38 -0.17 -5.02
N ALA A 79 -14.66 -0.14 -4.63
CA ALA A 79 -15.30 -1.26 -3.94
C ALA A 79 -15.38 -2.52 -4.82
N LYS A 80 -15.71 -2.37 -6.11
CA LYS A 80 -15.69 -3.48 -7.07
C LYS A 80 -14.30 -4.09 -7.21
N HIS A 81 -13.27 -3.24 -7.34
CA HIS A 81 -11.89 -3.69 -7.46
C HIS A 81 -11.42 -4.44 -6.22
N ILE A 82 -11.73 -3.94 -5.03
CA ILE A 82 -11.43 -4.60 -3.76
C ILE A 82 -12.14 -5.94 -3.63
N ALA A 83 -13.43 -6.01 -3.95
CA ALA A 83 -14.17 -7.26 -3.93
C ALA A 83 -13.52 -8.31 -4.85
N ASN A 84 -13.05 -7.88 -6.03
CA ASN A 84 -12.31 -8.72 -6.96
C ASN A 84 -10.94 -9.16 -6.39
N LEU A 85 -10.19 -8.25 -5.75
CA LEU A 85 -8.92 -8.58 -5.09
C LEU A 85 -9.10 -9.59 -3.95
N ILE A 86 -10.18 -9.48 -3.16
CA ILE A 86 -10.46 -10.42 -2.08
C ILE A 86 -10.87 -11.78 -2.63
N ALA A 87 -11.73 -11.82 -3.65
CA ALA A 87 -12.16 -13.06 -4.30
C ALA A 87 -11.00 -13.79 -5.01
N ASN A 88 -10.13 -13.03 -5.67
CA ASN A 88 -8.96 -13.53 -6.40
C ASN A 88 -7.67 -13.24 -5.65
N LYS A 89 -7.69 -13.48 -4.33
CA LYS A 89 -6.62 -13.12 -3.39
C LYS A 89 -5.23 -13.45 -3.96
N PRO A 90 -4.39 -12.44 -4.24
CA PRO A 90 -3.07 -12.69 -4.79
C PRO A 90 -2.18 -13.35 -3.74
N SER A 91 -1.16 -14.06 -4.20
CA SER A 91 -0.05 -14.44 -3.33
C SER A 91 0.81 -13.21 -3.04
N TYR A 92 1.30 -13.11 -1.81
CA TYR A 92 2.19 -12.03 -1.41
C TYR A 92 3.59 -12.24 -1.99
N GLN A 93 4.14 -11.18 -2.60
CA GLN A 93 5.52 -11.14 -3.04
C GLN A 93 6.03 -9.70 -2.95
N LEU A 94 7.11 -9.48 -2.19
CA LEU A 94 7.66 -8.14 -1.94
C LEU A 94 7.96 -7.35 -3.23
N ALA A 95 8.36 -8.03 -4.30
CA ALA A 95 8.72 -7.41 -5.58
C ALA A 95 7.54 -7.15 -6.55
N ARG A 96 6.34 -7.67 -6.28
CA ARG A 96 5.22 -7.63 -7.25
C ARG A 96 3.87 -7.38 -6.61
N ASN A 97 3.51 -8.18 -5.61
CA ASN A 97 2.21 -8.16 -4.96
C ASN A 97 2.44 -7.88 -3.47
N ASN A 98 2.95 -6.70 -3.16
CA ASN A 98 3.15 -6.22 -1.79
C ASN A 98 2.00 -5.26 -1.40
N CYS A 99 1.96 -4.84 -0.13
CA CYS A 99 0.96 -3.88 0.36
C CYS A 99 0.90 -2.59 -0.47
N SER A 100 2.06 -2.07 -0.86
CA SER A 100 2.19 -0.81 -1.61
C SER A 100 1.69 -0.94 -3.05
N ASN A 101 1.89 -2.08 -3.70
CA ASN A 101 1.31 -2.38 -5.01
C ASN A 101 -0.23 -2.41 -4.94
N ILE A 102 -0.79 -3.12 -3.96
CA ILE A 102 -2.25 -3.20 -3.78
C ILE A 102 -2.85 -1.81 -3.53
N VAL A 103 -2.22 -1.01 -2.67
CA VAL A 103 -2.68 0.36 -2.39
C VAL A 103 -2.56 1.25 -3.62
N ALA A 104 -1.47 1.15 -4.40
CA ALA A 104 -1.30 1.94 -5.61
C ALA A 104 -2.34 1.62 -6.69
N GLU A 105 -2.64 0.33 -6.92
CA GLU A 105 -3.72 -0.09 -7.84
C GLU A 105 -5.08 0.44 -7.37
N CYS A 106 -5.36 0.38 -6.07
CA CYS A 106 -6.57 0.95 -5.51
C CYS A 106 -6.66 2.47 -5.72
N LEU A 107 -5.54 3.20 -5.59
CA LEU A 107 -5.49 4.64 -5.81
C LEU A 107 -5.75 5.01 -7.27
N GLU A 108 -5.14 4.29 -8.20
CA GLU A 108 -5.34 4.49 -9.63
C GLU A 108 -6.79 4.24 -10.04
N VAL A 109 -7.40 3.16 -9.55
CA VAL A 109 -8.83 2.86 -9.78
C VAL A 109 -9.74 3.90 -9.14
N ALA A 110 -9.46 4.30 -7.91
CA ALA A 110 -10.29 5.23 -7.16
C ALA A 110 -10.28 6.65 -7.76
N CYS A 111 -9.15 7.08 -8.32
CA CYS A 111 -8.97 8.43 -8.83
C CYS A 111 -9.01 8.52 -10.36
N GLY A 112 -8.82 7.42 -11.08
CA GLY A 112 -8.71 7.40 -12.55
C GLY A 112 -7.46 8.11 -13.10
N ILE A 113 -6.46 8.37 -12.25
CA ILE A 113 -5.26 9.13 -12.57
C ILE A 113 -4.05 8.32 -12.13
N GLY A 114 -3.20 7.87 -13.04
CA GLY A 114 -1.94 7.19 -12.72
C GLY A 114 -0.87 8.16 -12.16
N PRO A 115 0.20 7.65 -11.52
CA PRO A 115 1.25 8.50 -10.96
C PRO A 115 2.03 9.25 -12.04
N SER A 116 2.45 10.48 -11.76
CA SER A 116 3.37 11.27 -12.60
C SER A 116 4.79 10.70 -12.72
N PHE A 117 5.08 9.60 -12.02
CA PHE A 117 6.40 9.01 -11.91
C PHE A 117 6.36 7.49 -12.08
N LYS A 118 7.53 6.90 -12.35
CA LYS A 118 7.68 5.43 -12.35
C LYS A 118 8.20 4.99 -10.98
N PRO A 119 7.47 4.12 -10.26
CA PRO A 119 7.87 3.69 -8.93
C PRO A 119 9.17 2.90 -8.97
N SER A 120 9.97 3.00 -7.92
CA SER A 120 11.26 2.33 -7.81
C SER A 120 11.50 1.79 -6.40
N ALA A 121 12.21 0.66 -6.32
CA ALA A 121 12.59 0.10 -5.02
C ALA A 121 13.74 0.85 -4.33
N HIS A 122 14.11 2.07 -4.78
CA HIS A 122 15.31 2.78 -4.31
C HIS A 122 15.34 2.94 -2.79
N ASP A 123 14.18 3.20 -2.18
CA ASP A 123 14.01 3.37 -0.73
C ASP A 123 14.35 2.11 0.09
N TYR A 124 14.38 0.93 -0.53
CA TYR A 124 14.82 -0.31 0.13
C TYR A 124 16.35 -0.46 0.17
N GLY A 125 17.12 0.58 -0.21
CA GLY A 125 18.58 0.61 -0.09
C GLY A 125 19.28 -0.50 -0.90
N LYS A 126 20.05 -1.37 -0.24
CA LYS A 126 20.74 -2.50 -0.91
C LYS A 126 19.75 -3.47 -1.57
N LEU A 127 18.55 -3.67 -0.98
CA LEU A 127 17.50 -4.51 -1.55
C LEU A 127 16.92 -3.86 -2.82
N GLY A 128 16.86 -2.52 -2.85
CA GLY A 128 16.39 -1.74 -4.00
C GLY A 128 17.20 -1.95 -5.28
N LYS A 129 18.52 -2.10 -5.14
CA LYS A 129 19.42 -2.39 -6.27
C LYS A 129 19.15 -3.76 -6.91
N VAL A 130 18.66 -4.73 -6.15
CA VAL A 130 18.33 -6.09 -6.62
C VAL A 130 16.92 -6.17 -7.19
N LEU A 131 16.04 -5.33 -6.67
CA LEU A 131 14.61 -5.31 -6.96
C LEU A 131 14.27 -4.59 -8.28
N GLY A 132 15.01 -3.55 -8.63
CA GLY A 132 14.87 -2.88 -9.93
C GLY A 132 13.77 -1.82 -9.97
N ARG A 133 13.30 -1.49 -11.19
CA ARG A 133 12.27 -0.47 -11.47
C ARG A 133 10.88 -1.10 -11.44
N GLY A 134 9.85 -0.30 -11.16
CA GLY A 134 8.44 -0.73 -11.20
C GLY A 134 7.90 -1.31 -9.89
N ILE A 135 8.60 -1.09 -8.77
CA ILE A 135 8.21 -1.65 -7.47
C ILE A 135 7.70 -0.54 -6.59
N TRP A 136 6.49 -0.74 -6.07
CA TRP A 136 5.90 0.17 -5.12
C TRP A 136 6.47 -0.06 -3.73
N THR A 137 6.85 1.04 -3.09
CA THR A 137 7.31 1.10 -1.70
C THR A 137 6.36 2.00 -0.90
N PRO A 138 6.41 1.96 0.43
CA PRO A 138 5.63 2.89 1.25
C PRO A 138 5.87 4.37 0.91
N ASN A 139 7.12 4.74 0.62
CA ASN A 139 7.48 6.10 0.24
C ASN A 139 6.92 6.50 -1.15
N GLU A 140 6.97 5.59 -2.12
CA GLU A 140 6.39 5.80 -3.45
C GLU A 140 4.85 5.97 -3.35
N VAL A 141 4.18 5.18 -2.52
CA VAL A 141 2.74 5.34 -2.23
C VAL A 141 2.46 6.68 -1.56
N LEU A 142 3.28 7.09 -0.58
CA LEU A 142 3.13 8.39 0.08
C LEU A 142 3.25 9.53 -0.93
N ARG A 143 4.21 9.45 -1.86
CA ARG A 143 4.39 10.43 -2.92
C ARG A 143 3.15 10.49 -3.82
N TYR A 144 2.66 9.35 -4.29
CA TYR A 144 1.49 9.29 -5.16
C TYR A 144 0.21 9.76 -4.47
N ALA A 145 -0.02 9.35 -3.23
CA ALA A 145 -1.17 9.81 -2.45
C ALA A 145 -1.16 11.33 -2.24
N ASN A 146 0.02 11.93 -2.02
CA ASN A 146 0.16 13.38 -1.93
C ASN A 146 -0.09 14.11 -3.26
N GLU A 147 0.30 13.52 -4.38
CA GLU A 147 -0.02 14.02 -5.72
C GLU A 147 -1.54 14.08 -5.93
N LEU A 148 -2.23 12.95 -5.72
CA LEU A 148 -3.68 12.86 -5.83
C LEU A 148 -4.42 13.79 -4.84
N ALA A 149 -3.91 13.92 -3.62
CA ALA A 149 -4.50 14.79 -2.61
C ALA A 149 -4.35 16.29 -2.93
N ARG A 150 -3.37 16.68 -3.73
CA ARG A 150 -3.23 18.06 -4.23
C ARG A 150 -4.21 18.32 -5.38
N ASP A 151 -4.30 17.40 -6.33
CA ASP A 151 -5.23 17.50 -7.46
C ASP A 151 -6.70 17.48 -7.03
N SER A 152 -7.01 16.73 -5.96
CA SER A 152 -8.35 16.71 -5.37
C SER A 152 -8.77 18.07 -4.79
N ARG A 153 -7.82 18.94 -4.43
CA ARG A 153 -8.09 20.27 -3.86
C ARG A 153 -8.26 21.34 -4.93
N THR A 154 -7.71 21.13 -6.12
CA THR A 154 -7.90 22.04 -7.26
C THR A 154 -9.23 21.83 -7.97
N LEU A 155 -9.91 20.71 -7.72
CA LEU A 155 -11.22 20.35 -8.29
C LEU A 155 -12.41 20.59 -7.32
N ALA A 156 -12.15 21.10 -6.11
CA ALA A 156 -13.16 21.36 -5.08
C ALA A 156 -13.35 22.88 -4.89
#